data_AF-A0A7D4AL18-F1
#
_entry.id   AF-A0A7D4AL18-F1
#
_cell.length_a   1.000
_cell.length_b   1.000
_cell.length_c   1.000
_cell.angle_alpha   90.00
_cell.angle_beta   90.00
_cell.angle_gamma   90.00
#
_symmetry.space_group_name_H-M   'P 1'
#
loop_
_entity.id
_entity.type
_entity.pdbx_description
1 polymer ?
#
loop_
_entity_poly.entity_id
_entity_poly.type
_entity_poly.pdbx_seq_one_letter_code
_entity_poly.pdbx_strand_id
1 'polypeptide(L)'
;MKYPLRFFLLSPLLALLAGCCANNPCDSRDALEDALYFRFDQRGGAHSFSATDIDTVYLLRYSLTNQTASRAQDSIAVLMIQPQRQTAQRRQLVAKLNQVSPTDTSYVVINNGAPFSASGTTGKLSNFAYAILVAPYRQPRYRFFINSIIVQGRYNADGCCTYYQNTNKQFNLNNGAKDSTAVVTESGGIPRPITLRKP
;
A
#
# COMPACT_ATOMS: atom_id res chain seq x y z
N MET A 1 -18.71 -46.97 32.80
CA MET A 1 -18.98 -45.89 31.82
C MET A 1 -19.95 -44.89 32.46
N LYS A 2 -19.49 -43.75 32.98
CA LYS A 2 -20.33 -42.82 33.76
C LYS A 2 -19.93 -41.33 33.58
N TYR A 3 -19.82 -40.78 32.37
CA TYR A 3 -19.69 -39.30 32.19
C TYR A 3 -20.23 -38.72 30.85
N PRO A 4 -21.43 -39.06 30.31
CA PRO A 4 -21.93 -38.34 29.13
C PRO A 4 -22.62 -37.00 29.45
N LEU A 5 -23.06 -36.75 30.69
CA LEU A 5 -23.95 -35.62 31.01
C LEU A 5 -23.23 -34.26 31.19
N ARG A 6 -21.91 -34.25 31.39
CA ARG A 6 -21.15 -32.99 31.59
C ARG A 6 -20.82 -32.27 30.28
N PHE A 7 -20.88 -32.94 29.14
CA PHE A 7 -20.59 -32.32 27.83
C PHE A 7 -21.74 -31.46 27.29
N PHE A 8 -23.00 -31.77 27.66
CA PHE A 8 -24.16 -31.03 27.16
C PHE A 8 -24.36 -29.65 27.81
N LEU A 9 -23.91 -29.45 29.05
CA LEU A 9 -24.05 -28.18 29.77
C LEU A 9 -23.03 -27.10 29.37
N LEU A 10 -21.97 -27.46 28.66
CA LEU A 10 -20.95 -26.51 28.16
C LEU A 10 -21.21 -26.06 26.71
N SER A 11 -22.10 -26.74 25.98
CA SER A 11 -22.45 -26.42 24.60
C SER A 11 -23.11 -25.04 24.40
N PRO A 12 -24.06 -24.57 25.24
CA PRO A 12 -24.69 -23.26 24.99
C PRO A 12 -23.75 -22.08 25.25
N LEU A 13 -22.75 -22.24 26.13
CA LEU A 13 -21.77 -21.18 26.40
C LEU A 13 -20.87 -20.91 25.18
N LEU A 14 -20.44 -21.98 24.49
CA LEU A 14 -19.63 -21.88 23.27
C LEU A 14 -20.42 -21.28 22.09
N ALA A 15 -21.73 -21.54 22.00
CA ALA A 15 -22.59 -20.96 20.97
C ALA A 15 -22.82 -19.44 21.17
N LEU A 16 -22.88 -18.96 22.41
CA LEU A 16 -22.99 -17.53 22.73
C LEU A 16 -21.71 -16.74 22.37
N LEU A 17 -20.52 -17.32 22.56
CA LEU A 17 -19.26 -16.69 22.11
C LEU A 17 -19.15 -16.65 20.57
N ALA A 18 -19.65 -17.66 19.86
CA ALA A 18 -19.66 -17.67 18.39
C ALA A 18 -20.65 -16.64 17.80
N GLY A 19 -21.72 -16.30 18.52
CA GLY A 19 -22.73 -15.33 18.10
C GLY A 19 -22.27 -13.87 18.12
N CYS A 20 -21.32 -13.50 19.01
CA CYS A 20 -20.84 -12.11 19.10
C CYS A 20 -20.06 -11.65 17.84
N CYS A 21 -19.46 -12.58 17.10
CA CYS A 21 -18.66 -12.27 15.91
C CYS A 21 -19.45 -12.43 14.60
N ALA A 22 -20.64 -13.05 14.63
CA ALA A 22 -21.39 -13.41 13.43
C ALA A 22 -21.98 -12.19 12.69
N ASN A 23 -22.22 -11.08 13.41
CA ASN A 23 -22.88 -9.89 12.86
C ASN A 23 -21.89 -8.77 12.45
N ASN A 24 -20.61 -8.90 12.80
CA ASN A 24 -19.54 -7.97 12.45
C ASN A 24 -18.46 -8.74 11.66
N PRO A 25 -18.65 -8.98 10.34
CA PRO A 25 -17.58 -9.55 9.54
C PRO A 25 -16.36 -8.66 9.65
N CYS A 26 -15.23 -9.23 10.08
CA CYS A 26 -13.98 -8.48 10.21
C CYS A 26 -13.56 -7.96 8.82
N ASP A 27 -13.77 -6.67 8.55
CA ASP A 27 -13.19 -5.98 7.38
C ASP A 27 -11.74 -5.59 7.74
N SER A 28 -10.89 -6.60 7.95
CA SER A 28 -9.47 -6.39 8.21
C SER A 28 -8.78 -6.02 6.90
N ARG A 29 -8.72 -4.71 6.63
CA ARG A 29 -8.03 -4.13 5.48
C ARG A 29 -6.50 -4.15 5.63
N ASP A 30 -5.98 -5.10 6.41
CA ASP A 30 -4.57 -5.21 6.84
C ASP A 30 -3.59 -5.12 5.67
N ALA A 31 -3.94 -5.69 4.50
CA ALA A 31 -3.10 -5.66 3.31
C ALA A 31 -2.85 -4.25 2.73
N LEU A 32 -3.70 -3.28 3.07
CA LEU A 32 -3.64 -1.89 2.57
C LEU A 32 -3.23 -0.88 3.63
N GLU A 33 -3.22 -1.27 4.90
CA GLU A 33 -2.80 -0.42 6.02
C GLU A 33 -1.34 -0.01 5.87
N ASP A 34 -0.49 -0.87 5.30
CA ASP A 34 0.91 -0.52 5.03
C ASP A 34 1.15 0.12 3.66
N ALA A 35 0.12 0.20 2.81
CA ALA A 35 0.33 0.64 1.44
C ALA A 35 0.73 2.12 1.36
N LEU A 36 1.62 2.40 0.41
CA LEU A 36 2.02 3.72 -0.03
C LEU A 36 1.24 4.08 -1.29
N TYR A 37 0.76 5.32 -1.34
CA TYR A 37 -0.12 5.82 -2.39
C TYR A 37 0.53 6.99 -3.11
N PHE A 38 0.59 6.92 -4.43
CA PHE A 38 1.15 7.97 -5.27
C PHE A 38 0.17 8.35 -6.36
N ARG A 39 0.16 9.64 -6.71
CA ARG A 39 -0.53 10.19 -7.88
C ARG A 39 0.39 11.15 -8.60
N PHE A 40 0.13 11.37 -9.88
CA PHE A 40 0.87 12.36 -10.66
C PHE A 40 0.13 13.70 -10.65
N ASP A 41 0.85 14.81 -10.52
CA ASP A 41 0.25 16.14 -10.65
C ASP A 41 -0.14 16.37 -12.11
N GLN A 42 -1.42 16.54 -12.40
CA GLN A 42 -1.94 16.79 -13.75
C GLN A 42 -2.67 18.14 -13.86
N ARG A 43 -2.49 19.04 -12.89
CA ARG A 43 -3.23 20.32 -12.80
C ARG A 43 -2.76 21.40 -13.79
N GLY A 44 -1.80 21.08 -14.67
CA GLY A 44 -1.15 22.02 -15.59
C GLY A 44 0.03 22.77 -14.94
N GLY A 45 0.92 23.34 -15.75
CA GLY A 45 2.12 24.07 -15.31
C GLY A 45 3.45 23.31 -15.53
N ALA A 46 4.57 23.96 -15.21
CA ALA A 46 5.93 23.47 -15.53
C ALA A 46 6.26 22.11 -14.90
N HIS A 47 5.78 21.87 -13.68
CA HIS A 47 6.05 20.64 -12.92
C HIS A 47 4.95 19.57 -13.03
N SER A 48 3.93 19.82 -13.87
CA SER A 48 2.80 18.90 -14.03
C SER A 48 3.04 17.93 -15.18
N PHE A 49 2.50 16.72 -15.04
CA PHE A 49 2.46 15.69 -16.06
C PHE A 49 1.28 15.88 -17.00
N SER A 50 1.54 15.77 -18.30
CA SER A 50 0.52 15.60 -19.32
C SER A 50 0.13 14.12 -19.44
N ALA A 51 -0.99 13.83 -20.10
CA ALA A 51 -1.38 12.44 -20.40
C ALA A 51 -0.30 11.71 -21.21
N THR A 52 0.37 12.40 -22.14
CA THR A 52 1.47 11.84 -22.94
C THR A 52 2.74 11.57 -22.15
N ASP A 53 2.92 12.21 -20.99
CA ASP A 53 4.06 11.92 -20.13
C ASP A 53 3.87 10.62 -19.33
N ILE A 54 2.62 10.18 -19.13
CA ILE A 54 2.26 9.06 -18.26
C ILE A 54 1.59 7.95 -19.08
N ASP A 55 2.35 7.35 -19.98
CA ASP A 55 1.91 6.19 -20.75
C ASP A 55 2.15 4.89 -19.97
N THR A 56 3.40 4.64 -19.58
CA THR A 56 3.80 3.48 -18.78
C THR A 56 4.54 3.90 -17.52
N VAL A 57 4.16 3.30 -16.39
CA VAL A 57 4.85 3.45 -15.10
C VAL A 57 5.55 2.15 -14.76
N TYR A 58 6.87 2.17 -14.61
CA TYR A 58 7.61 1.01 -14.13
C TYR A 58 7.85 1.15 -12.64
N LEU A 59 7.59 0.07 -11.92
CA LEU A 59 7.93 -0.05 -10.51
C LEU A 59 9.12 -0.99 -10.38
N LEU A 60 10.17 -0.49 -9.74
CA LEU A 60 11.37 -1.24 -9.41
C LEU A 60 11.47 -1.42 -7.90
N ARG A 61 11.95 -2.58 -7.46
CA ARG A 61 12.21 -2.91 -6.05
C ARG A 61 13.68 -3.30 -5.86
N TYR A 62 14.30 -2.78 -4.81
CA TYR A 62 15.69 -3.03 -4.42
C TYR A 62 15.71 -3.54 -2.97
N SER A 63 16.33 -4.68 -2.70
CA SER A 63 16.54 -5.16 -1.33
C SER A 63 17.58 -4.31 -0.61
N LEU A 64 17.29 -3.92 0.63
CA LEU A 64 18.25 -3.21 1.50
C LEU A 64 19.21 -4.17 2.22
N THR A 65 18.87 -5.45 2.33
CA THR A 65 19.68 -6.44 3.06
C THR A 65 20.77 -7.08 2.21
N ASN A 66 20.59 -7.13 0.89
CA ASN A 66 21.63 -7.57 -0.04
C ASN A 66 22.49 -6.37 -0.44
N GLN A 67 23.61 -6.15 0.26
CA GLN A 67 24.55 -5.02 0.06
C GLN A 67 25.18 -4.94 -1.35
N THR A 68 24.85 -5.84 -2.27
CA THR A 68 25.16 -5.76 -3.71
C THR A 68 24.11 -4.97 -4.52
N ALA A 69 23.22 -4.22 -3.83
CA ALA A 69 22.01 -3.52 -4.30
C ALA A 69 22.16 -2.43 -5.38
N SER A 70 23.15 -2.51 -6.27
CA SER A 70 23.23 -1.67 -7.48
C SER A 70 22.29 -2.14 -8.60
N ARG A 71 21.63 -3.30 -8.45
CA ARG A 71 20.65 -3.83 -9.42
C ARG A 71 19.28 -3.98 -8.79
N ALA A 72 18.24 -3.58 -9.53
CA ALA A 72 16.86 -3.84 -9.13
C ALA A 72 16.67 -5.37 -9.03
N GLN A 73 16.10 -5.82 -7.91
CA GLN A 73 15.81 -7.23 -7.70
C GLN A 73 14.62 -7.64 -8.57
N ASP A 74 13.60 -6.79 -8.61
CA ASP A 74 12.40 -7.02 -9.41
C ASP A 74 12.02 -5.74 -10.15
N SER A 75 11.51 -5.92 -11.38
CA SER A 75 10.89 -4.87 -12.16
C SER A 75 9.51 -5.33 -12.63
N ILE A 76 8.51 -4.46 -12.48
CA ILE A 76 7.19 -4.70 -13.02
C ILE A 76 6.71 -3.46 -13.77
N ALA A 77 6.26 -3.67 -15.00
CA ALA A 77 5.61 -2.64 -15.78
C ALA A 77 4.14 -2.55 -15.34
N VAL A 78 3.73 -1.37 -14.87
CA VAL A 78 2.34 -1.03 -14.59
C VAL A 78 1.87 -0.11 -15.71
N LEU A 79 1.12 -0.67 -16.65
CA LEU A 79 0.44 0.13 -17.66
C LEU A 79 -0.64 0.97 -16.95
N MET A 80 -0.55 2.30 -17.05
CA MET A 80 -1.55 3.22 -16.49
C MET A 80 -2.85 3.25 -17.32
N ILE A 81 -2.82 2.64 -18.51
CA ILE A 81 -3.96 2.51 -19.42
C ILE A 81 -4.74 1.25 -19.06
N GLN A 82 -5.52 1.32 -17.99
CA GLN A 82 -6.78 0.63 -17.75
C GLN A 82 -7.01 0.55 -16.24
N PRO A 83 -8.28 0.56 -15.78
CA PRO A 83 -8.59 0.19 -14.40
C PRO A 83 -8.13 -1.25 -14.19
N GLN A 84 -6.88 -1.43 -13.73
CA GLN A 84 -6.30 -2.72 -13.36
C GLN A 84 -7.36 -3.48 -12.58
N ARG A 85 -7.77 -4.67 -13.08
CA ARG A 85 -8.83 -5.53 -12.51
C ARG A 85 -8.94 -5.30 -11.01
N GLN A 86 -9.84 -4.39 -10.64
CA GLN A 86 -9.83 -3.87 -9.29
C GLN A 86 -10.40 -4.98 -8.42
N THR A 87 -9.54 -5.62 -7.63
CA THR A 87 -10.01 -6.47 -6.54
C THR A 87 -10.96 -5.65 -5.66
N ALA A 88 -11.93 -6.29 -5.00
CA ALA A 88 -12.89 -5.59 -4.14
C ALA A 88 -12.20 -4.66 -3.12
N GLN A 89 -11.03 -5.08 -2.61
CA GLN A 89 -10.17 -4.30 -1.72
C GLN A 89 -9.68 -2.99 -2.37
N ARG A 90 -9.26 -3.00 -3.64
CA ARG A 90 -8.81 -1.79 -4.34
C ARG A 90 -9.96 -0.81 -4.58
N ARG A 91 -11.17 -1.30 -4.85
CA ARG A 91 -12.37 -0.43 -5.02
C ARG A 91 -12.70 0.34 -3.74
N GLN A 92 -12.74 -0.37 -2.61
CA GLN A 92 -13.00 0.24 -1.30
C GLN A 92 -11.90 1.25 -0.91
N LEU A 93 -10.65 0.95 -1.26
CA LEU A 93 -9.54 1.86 -1.03
C LEU A 93 -9.61 3.12 -1.88
N VAL A 94 -9.87 3.00 -3.17
CA VAL A 94 -10.07 4.16 -4.05
C VAL A 94 -11.22 5.01 -3.51
N ALA A 95 -12.30 4.40 -3.02
CA ALA A 95 -13.37 5.14 -2.35
C ALA A 95 -12.89 5.91 -1.10
N LYS A 96 -12.06 5.30 -0.23
CA LYS A 96 -11.46 5.96 0.95
C LYS A 96 -10.50 7.10 0.54
N LEU A 97 -9.66 6.87 -0.47
CA LEU A 97 -8.75 7.89 -0.99
C LEU A 97 -9.52 9.05 -1.61
N ASN A 98 -10.61 8.78 -2.33
CA ASN A 98 -11.49 9.80 -2.90
C ASN A 98 -12.22 10.62 -1.82
N GLN A 99 -12.50 10.05 -0.64
CA GLN A 99 -13.03 10.81 0.50
C GLN A 99 -12.00 11.80 1.07
N VAL A 100 -10.71 11.44 1.06
CA VAL A 100 -9.62 12.27 1.60
C VAL A 100 -9.09 13.26 0.55
N SER A 101 -9.10 12.89 -0.73
CA SER A 101 -8.67 13.74 -1.84
C SER A 101 -9.46 13.39 -3.11
N PRO A 102 -10.64 14.01 -3.32
CA PRO A 102 -11.49 13.73 -4.47
C PRO A 102 -10.80 14.22 -5.75
N THR A 103 -10.24 13.30 -6.52
CA THR A 103 -9.66 13.58 -7.84
C THR A 103 -9.78 12.35 -8.72
N ASP A 104 -10.16 12.54 -10.00
CA ASP A 104 -10.30 11.50 -11.04
C ASP A 104 -8.94 10.93 -11.51
N THR A 105 -7.98 10.78 -10.60
CA THR A 105 -6.59 10.41 -10.91
C THR A 105 -6.30 8.95 -10.58
N SER A 106 -5.61 8.28 -11.49
CA SER A 106 -5.10 6.93 -11.27
C SER A 106 -4.02 6.92 -10.18
N TYR A 107 -4.21 6.09 -9.15
CA TYR A 107 -3.23 5.89 -8.08
C TYR A 107 -2.28 4.74 -8.40
N VAL A 108 -1.00 4.99 -8.15
CA VAL A 108 0.03 3.95 -8.04
C VAL A 108 0.09 3.52 -6.57
N VAL A 109 -0.09 2.22 -6.33
CA VAL A 109 -0.14 1.64 -4.99
C VAL A 109 1.02 0.66 -4.84
N ILE A 110 1.80 0.82 -3.78
CA ILE A 110 2.88 -0.09 -3.40
C ILE A 110 2.59 -0.59 -1.99
N ASN A 111 2.49 -1.90 -1.79
CA ASN A 111 2.31 -2.50 -0.48
C ASN A 111 3.18 -3.77 -0.32
N ASN A 112 2.98 -4.51 0.78
CA ASN A 112 3.74 -5.75 1.07
C ASN A 112 3.47 -6.90 0.08
N GLY A 113 2.32 -6.91 -0.62
CA GLY A 113 1.89 -8.02 -1.49
C GLY A 113 1.65 -7.65 -2.95
N ALA A 114 1.79 -6.38 -3.31
CA ALA A 114 1.52 -5.82 -4.62
C ALA A 114 2.31 -4.51 -4.83
N PRO A 115 2.73 -4.19 -6.05
CA PRO A 115 2.54 -4.98 -7.28
C PRO A 115 3.49 -6.18 -7.37
N PHE A 116 4.51 -6.24 -6.52
CA PHE A 116 5.46 -7.33 -6.50
C PHE A 116 4.83 -8.50 -5.75
N SER A 117 4.86 -9.68 -6.36
CA SER A 117 4.51 -10.90 -5.66
C SER A 117 5.37 -11.06 -4.40
N ALA A 118 4.83 -11.72 -3.38
CA ALA A 118 5.58 -12.15 -2.21
C ALA A 118 6.57 -13.27 -2.63
N SER A 119 7.54 -12.95 -3.47
CA SER A 119 8.55 -13.90 -3.92
C SER A 119 9.57 -14.10 -2.80
N GLY A 120 9.55 -15.27 -2.15
CA GLY A 120 10.60 -15.90 -1.31
C GLY A 120 11.06 -15.16 -0.05
N THR A 121 11.30 -13.87 -0.15
CA THR A 121 11.56 -12.91 0.92
C THR A 121 10.25 -12.29 1.37
N THR A 122 9.74 -12.80 2.49
CA THR A 122 8.71 -12.25 3.40
C THR A 122 9.10 -10.89 3.99
N GLY A 123 9.60 -9.96 3.17
CA GLY A 123 10.06 -8.65 3.61
C GLY A 123 8.91 -7.66 3.71
N LYS A 124 8.84 -6.94 4.84
CA LYS A 124 8.01 -5.75 4.98
C LYS A 124 8.49 -4.66 4.01
N LEU A 125 7.62 -3.73 3.61
CA LEU A 125 7.97 -2.55 2.78
C LEU A 125 9.24 -1.84 3.24
N SER A 126 9.46 -1.76 4.56
CA SER A 126 10.64 -1.14 5.19
C SER A 126 11.98 -1.81 4.81
N ASN A 127 11.95 -3.04 4.30
CA ASN A 127 13.17 -3.80 3.94
C ASN A 127 13.62 -3.52 2.51
N PHE A 128 12.88 -2.69 1.77
CA PHE A 128 13.13 -2.41 0.37
C PHE A 128 13.22 -0.91 0.11
N ALA A 129 13.98 -0.55 -0.91
CA ALA A 129 13.83 0.72 -1.61
C ALA A 129 13.07 0.49 -2.92
N TYR A 130 12.40 1.53 -3.40
CA TYR A 130 11.58 1.47 -4.61
C TYR A 130 11.95 2.59 -5.57
N ALA A 131 11.75 2.35 -6.85
CA ALA A 131 11.76 3.43 -7.85
C ALA A 131 10.48 3.39 -8.68
N ILE A 132 9.87 4.56 -8.86
CA ILE A 132 8.80 4.79 -9.81
C ILE A 132 9.43 5.46 -11.02
N LEU A 133 9.46 4.76 -12.15
CA LEU A 133 9.93 5.31 -13.42
C LEU A 133 8.73 5.66 -14.28
N VAL A 134 8.71 6.88 -14.79
CA VAL A 134 7.67 7.36 -15.70
C VAL A 134 8.28 7.49 -17.08
N ALA A 135 7.72 6.78 -18.05
CA ALA A 135 8.22 6.73 -19.42
C ALA A 135 7.15 7.21 -20.41
N PRO A 136 7.43 8.25 -21.20
CA PRO A 136 6.77 8.41 -22.49
C PRO A 136 7.39 7.39 -23.45
N TYR A 137 6.68 6.31 -23.75
CA TYR A 137 7.05 5.29 -24.75
C TYR A 137 8.50 4.76 -24.71
N ARG A 138 8.69 3.58 -24.10
CA ARG A 138 9.93 2.75 -24.10
C ARG A 138 11.18 3.32 -23.40
N GLN A 139 11.24 4.61 -23.02
CA GLN A 139 12.37 5.15 -22.24
C GLN A 139 11.91 5.92 -20.99
N PRO A 140 12.36 5.54 -19.78
CA PRO A 140 12.00 6.25 -18.56
C PRO A 140 12.64 7.63 -18.53
N ARG A 141 11.79 8.67 -18.44
CA ARG A 141 12.21 10.08 -18.45
C ARG A 141 12.27 10.68 -17.04
N TYR A 142 11.42 10.21 -16.14
CA TYR A 142 11.37 10.69 -14.76
C TYR A 142 11.54 9.52 -13.80
N ARG A 143 12.29 9.74 -12.72
CA ARG A 143 12.57 8.74 -11.69
C ARG A 143 12.32 9.30 -10.31
N PHE A 144 11.43 8.64 -9.58
CA PHE A 144 11.17 8.90 -8.18
C PHE A 144 11.72 7.74 -7.35
N PHE A 145 12.72 8.01 -6.53
CA PHE A 145 13.30 7.04 -5.62
C PHE A 145 12.71 7.18 -4.23
N ILE A 146 12.28 6.05 -3.67
CA ILE A 146 11.62 5.94 -2.37
C ILE A 146 12.49 5.04 -1.51
N ASN A 147 12.94 5.55 -0.37
CA ASN A 147 13.74 4.78 0.58
C ASN A 147 13.42 5.21 2.02
N SER A 148 14.12 4.59 2.99
CA SER A 148 13.94 4.86 4.42
C SER A 148 12.47 4.80 4.85
N ILE A 149 11.75 3.78 4.36
CA ILE A 149 10.33 3.59 4.66
C ILE A 149 10.19 3.14 6.11
N ILE A 150 9.46 3.93 6.89
CA ILE A 150 9.12 3.65 8.28
C ILE A 150 7.60 3.51 8.36
N VAL A 151 7.18 2.36 8.88
CA VAL A 151 5.78 1.96 9.03
C VAL A 151 5.61 1.60 10.50
N GLN A 152 4.73 2.31 11.20
CA GLN A 152 4.42 2.06 12.60
C GLN A 152 2.91 1.89 12.75
N GLY A 153 2.51 0.80 13.37
CA GLY A 153 1.10 0.53 13.62
C GLY A 153 0.92 -0.21 14.93
N ARG A 154 -0.34 -0.48 15.22
CA ARG A 154 -0.77 -1.19 16.42
C ARG A 154 -1.85 -2.19 16.04
N TYR A 155 -1.90 -3.28 16.79
CA TYR A 155 -3.06 -4.15 16.74
C TYR A 155 -4.13 -3.59 17.66
N ASN A 156 -5.32 -3.39 17.14
CA ASN A 156 -6.50 -3.12 17.95
C ASN A 156 -7.34 -4.39 18.01
N ALA A 157 -7.90 -4.66 19.18
CA ALA A 157 -8.85 -5.75 19.37
C ALA A 157 -10.12 -5.19 20.02
N ASP A 158 -11.27 -5.50 19.45
CA ASP A 158 -12.60 -5.10 19.95
C ASP A 158 -13.36 -6.27 20.61
N GLY A 159 -12.65 -7.37 20.88
CA GLY A 159 -13.19 -8.60 21.46
C GLY A 159 -13.72 -9.60 20.43
N CYS A 160 -13.98 -9.18 19.18
CA CYS A 160 -14.43 -10.06 18.10
C CYS A 160 -13.40 -10.19 16.99
N CYS A 161 -12.67 -9.11 16.69
CA CYS A 161 -11.66 -9.05 15.66
C CYS A 161 -10.37 -8.45 16.22
N THR A 162 -9.23 -8.93 15.69
CA THR A 162 -7.95 -8.23 15.82
C THR A 162 -7.60 -7.70 14.44
N TYR A 163 -7.37 -6.40 14.32
CA TYR A 163 -6.97 -5.77 13.07
C TYR A 163 -5.72 -4.94 13.27
N TYR A 164 -4.87 -4.92 12.24
CA TYR A 164 -3.71 -4.04 12.23
C TYR A 164 -4.17 -2.66 11.77
N GLN A 165 -3.76 -1.62 12.49
CA GLN A 165 -3.99 -0.25 12.07
C GLN A 165 -2.65 0.47 12.00
N ASN A 166 -2.39 1.09 10.85
CA ASN A 166 -1.24 1.94 10.73
C ASN A 166 -1.48 3.29 11.42
N THR A 167 -0.47 3.76 12.16
CA THR A 167 -0.54 5.00 12.93
C THR A 167 0.38 6.07 12.37
N ASN A 168 1.45 5.66 11.68
CA ASN A 168 2.43 6.54 11.09
C ASN A 168 3.14 5.85 9.92
N LYS A 169 3.15 6.51 8.77
CA LYS A 169 3.95 6.11 7.60
C LYS A 169 4.74 7.28 7.08
N GLN A 170 6.04 7.09 7.00
CA GLN A 170 6.96 8.07 6.43
C GLN A 170 8.00 7.40 5.55
N PHE A 171 8.46 8.12 4.53
CA PHE A 171 9.58 7.70 3.70
C PHE A 171 10.30 8.91 3.11
N ASN A 172 11.49 8.69 2.61
CA ASN A 172 12.23 9.70 1.86
C ASN A 172 11.90 9.56 0.36
N LEU A 173 11.54 10.68 -0.26
CA LEU A 173 11.28 10.79 -1.69
C LEU A 173 12.37 11.63 -2.35
N ASN A 174 12.98 11.10 -3.40
CA ASN A 174 13.96 11.80 -4.23
C ASN A 174 13.50 11.77 -5.69
N ASN A 175 13.53 12.90 -6.38
CA ASN A 175 13.05 13.05 -7.77
C ASN A 175 14.19 13.27 -8.79
N GLY A 176 15.39 12.75 -8.51
CA GLY A 176 16.59 13.02 -9.31
C GLY A 176 17.22 14.39 -9.06
N ALA A 177 16.51 15.31 -8.42
CA ALA A 177 17.11 16.44 -7.72
C ALA A 177 17.81 15.93 -6.45
N LYS A 178 18.98 16.50 -6.10
CA LYS A 178 19.80 16.04 -4.96
C LYS A 178 19.10 16.09 -3.59
N ASP A 179 17.94 16.72 -3.49
CA ASP A 179 17.18 16.80 -2.26
C ASP A 179 16.24 15.61 -2.07
N SER A 180 16.44 14.91 -0.96
CA SER A 180 15.49 13.90 -0.46
C SER A 180 14.56 14.58 0.53
N THR A 181 13.27 14.59 0.27
CA THR A 181 12.26 15.13 1.20
C THR A 181 11.66 13.99 2.02
N ALA A 182 11.64 14.14 3.34
CA ALA A 182 10.86 13.25 4.19
C ALA A 182 9.36 13.54 3.98
N VAL A 183 8.61 12.50 3.62
CA VAL A 183 7.20 12.60 3.28
C VAL A 183 6.38 11.76 4.25
N VAL A 184 5.45 12.42 4.95
CA VAL A 184 4.47 11.74 5.80
C VAL A 184 3.24 11.41 4.97
N THR A 185 2.93 10.11 4.89
CA THR A 185 1.85 9.56 4.05
C THR A 185 0.67 9.08 4.86
N GLU A 186 0.76 9.14 6.19
CA GLU A 186 -0.33 8.82 7.09
C GLU A 186 -0.19 9.55 8.41
N SER A 187 -1.30 10.10 8.91
CA SER A 187 -1.38 10.68 10.25
C SER A 187 -2.75 10.34 10.82
N GLY A 188 -2.77 9.64 11.96
CA GLY A 188 -4.01 9.24 12.63
C GLY A 188 -4.84 8.20 11.87
N GLY A 189 -4.24 7.29 11.10
CA GLY A 189 -4.96 6.23 10.38
C GLY A 189 -5.60 6.65 9.04
N ILE A 190 -5.31 7.89 8.60
CA ILE A 190 -5.84 8.45 7.35
C ILE A 190 -4.74 8.44 6.28
N PRO A 191 -4.89 7.63 5.21
CA PRO A 191 -3.89 7.58 4.15
C PRO A 191 -3.89 8.88 3.34
N ARG A 192 -2.69 9.39 3.05
CA ARG A 192 -2.45 10.62 2.28
C ARG A 192 -1.66 10.28 1.00
N PRO A 193 -2.29 10.37 -0.19
CA PRO A 193 -1.60 10.11 -1.43
C PRO A 193 -0.57 11.20 -1.74
N ILE A 194 0.62 10.78 -2.13
CA ILE A 194 1.74 11.67 -2.45
C ILE A 194 1.66 12.09 -3.91
N THR A 195 1.76 13.40 -4.11
CA THR A 195 1.66 13.99 -5.44
C THR A 195 3.06 14.11 -6.03
N LEU A 196 3.35 13.27 -7.02
CA LEU A 196 4.58 13.27 -7.79
C LEU A 196 4.52 14.40 -8.83
N ARG A 197 5.57 15.21 -8.87
CA ARG A 197 5.75 16.33 -9.80
C ARG A 197 7.00 16.13 -10.63
N LYS A 198 7.03 16.67 -11.85
CA LYS A 198 8.27 16.74 -12.61
C LYS A 198 9.30 17.61 -11.86
N PRO A 199 10.60 17.26 -11.91
CA PRO A 199 11.65 18.11 -11.38
C PRO A 199 11.65 19.48 -12.06
#